data_AF-L9JDA6-F1
#
_entry.id   AF-L9JDA6-F1
#
_cell.length_a   1.000
_cell.length_b   1.000
_cell.length_c   1.000
_cell.angle_alpha   90.00
_cell.angle_beta   90.00
_cell.angle_gamma   90.00
#
_symmetry.space_group_name_H-M   'P 1'
#
loop_
_entity.id
_entity.type
_entity.pdbx_description
1 polymer ?
#
loop_
_entity_poly.entity_id
_entity_poly.type
_entity_poly.pdbx_seq_one_letter_code
_entity_poly.pdbx_strand_id
1 'polypeptide(L)'
;MKYFEKAELSKSKEISCRDIEDFLLPTREPEILWYKECKTKTWRPSIVFKRDTLLIREVREDDIGNYTCELKYGGFVVRRTTELTVTDTKLRGTVRI
;
A
#
# COMPACT_ATOMS: atom_id res chain seq x y z
N MET A 1 6.37 13.91 -2.54
CA MET A 1 7.33 12.79 -2.68
C MET A 1 6.55 11.53 -3.02
N LYS A 2 7.01 10.76 -4.01
CA LYS A 2 6.36 9.53 -4.48
C LYS A 2 7.30 8.36 -4.17
N TYR A 3 6.79 7.32 -3.50
CA TYR A 3 7.55 6.10 -3.23
C TYR A 3 7.29 5.07 -4.34
N PHE A 4 8.24 4.17 -4.53
CA PHE A 4 8.15 3.10 -5.50
C PHE A 4 8.39 1.78 -4.80
N GLU A 5 7.48 0.84 -5.00
CA GLU A 5 7.57 -0.49 -4.43
C GLU A 5 7.33 -1.57 -5.47
N LYS A 6 7.96 -2.71 -5.23
CA LYS A 6 7.75 -3.94 -6.00
C LYS A 6 7.04 -4.96 -5.12
N ALA A 7 6.14 -5.70 -5.73
CA ALA A 7 5.49 -6.87 -5.15
C ALA A 7 5.61 -8.04 -6.11
N GLU A 8 5.58 -9.24 -5.57
CA GLU A 8 5.60 -10.46 -6.37
C GLU A 8 4.21 -11.07 -6.43
N LEU A 9 3.80 -11.55 -7.60
CA LEU A 9 2.52 -12.25 -7.77
C LEU A 9 2.38 -13.39 -6.76
N SER A 10 1.16 -13.59 -6.27
CA SER A 10 0.79 -14.64 -5.29
C SER A 10 1.47 -14.55 -3.92
N LYS A 11 2.39 -13.60 -3.70
CA LYS A 11 2.98 -13.32 -2.39
C LYS A 11 2.20 -12.24 -1.66
N SER A 12 2.45 -12.10 -0.36
CA SER A 12 1.94 -10.98 0.43
C SER A 12 2.79 -9.73 0.21
N LYS A 13 2.16 -8.56 0.24
CA LYS A 13 2.83 -7.26 0.21
C LYS A 13 2.25 -6.32 1.24
N GLU A 14 3.11 -5.70 2.04
CA GLU A 14 2.74 -4.59 2.91
C GLU A 14 3.17 -3.26 2.28
N ILE A 15 2.27 -2.28 2.29
CA ILE A 15 2.53 -0.90 1.88
C ILE A 15 2.31 -0.02 3.12
N SER A 16 3.38 0.62 3.60
CA SER A 16 3.32 1.50 4.77
C SER A 16 3.07 2.95 4.34
N CYS A 17 2.29 3.70 5.13
CA CYS A 17 2.14 5.14 5.00
C CYS A 17 3.38 5.82 5.62
N ARG A 18 4.43 6.03 4.81
CA ARG A 18 5.77 6.45 5.28
C ARG A 18 5.85 7.93 5.64
N ASP A 19 6.83 8.29 6.48
CA ASP A 19 7.15 9.67 6.85
C ASP A 19 5.94 10.40 7.47
N ILE A 20 5.32 9.72 8.45
CA ILE A 20 4.17 10.21 9.21
C ILE A 20 4.36 10.16 10.74
N GLU A 21 5.52 9.73 11.21
CA GLU A 21 5.83 9.46 12.61
C GLU A 21 5.55 10.67 13.51
N ASP A 22 5.87 11.87 13.02
CA ASP A 22 5.64 13.15 13.70
C ASP A 22 4.15 13.51 13.87
N PHE A 23 3.26 12.84 13.11
CA PHE A 23 1.81 13.04 13.16
C PHE A 23 1.09 11.93 13.92
N LEU A 24 1.80 10.91 14.41
CA LEU A 24 1.23 9.82 15.19
C LEU A 24 1.22 10.17 16.68
N LEU A 25 0.05 10.06 17.31
CA LEU A 25 -0.09 10.22 18.75
C LEU A 25 -0.05 8.85 19.45
N PRO A 26 0.71 8.67 20.53
CA PRO A 26 0.78 7.38 21.24
C PRO A 26 -0.56 6.91 21.80
N THR A 27 -1.44 7.86 22.15
CA THR A 27 -2.72 7.63 22.82
C THR A 27 -3.91 7.57 21.86
N ARG A 28 -3.71 7.76 20.56
CA ARG A 28 -4.78 7.79 19.57
C ARG A 28 -4.40 6.99 18.33
N GLU A 29 -5.27 6.07 17.93
CA GLU A 29 -5.10 5.39 16.65
C GLU A 29 -5.25 6.38 15.49
N PRO A 30 -4.32 6.36 14.50
CA PRO A 30 -4.39 7.26 13.37
C PRO A 30 -5.55 6.88 12.46
N GLU A 31 -6.39 7.86 12.12
CA GLU A 31 -7.45 7.69 11.12
C GLU A 31 -6.85 7.86 9.72
N ILE A 32 -6.34 6.75 9.16
CA ILE A 32 -5.74 6.73 7.83
C ILE A 32 -6.74 6.20 6.81
N LEU A 33 -6.99 7.02 5.78
CA LEU A 33 -7.79 6.63 4.62
C LEU A 33 -6.88 6.22 3.47
N TRP A 34 -7.23 5.12 2.81
CA TRP A 34 -6.50 4.63 1.64
C TRP A 34 -7.31 4.80 0.36
N TYR A 35 -6.62 5.26 -0.68
CA TYR A 35 -7.14 5.46 -2.02
C TYR A 35 -6.31 4.67 -3.03
N LYS A 36 -6.95 4.24 -4.13
CA LYS A 36 -6.27 3.66 -5.28
C LYS A 36 -6.58 4.50 -6.51
N GLU A 37 -5.57 4.91 -7.27
CA GLU A 37 -5.70 5.85 -8.39
C GLU A 37 -6.50 7.10 -8.01
N CYS A 38 -6.18 7.67 -6.84
CA CYS A 38 -6.84 8.85 -6.28
C CYS A 38 -8.37 8.71 -6.07
N LYS A 39 -8.89 7.48 -6.02
CA LYS A 39 -10.32 7.20 -5.81
C LYS A 39 -10.55 6.31 -4.60
N THR A 40 -11.66 6.57 -3.89
CA THR A 40 -12.20 5.63 -2.92
C THR A 40 -12.73 4.41 -3.67
N LYS A 41 -12.47 3.21 -3.16
CA LYS A 41 -13.02 1.98 -3.73
C LYS A 41 -13.40 1.00 -2.64
N THR A 42 -14.24 0.05 -3.00
CA THR A 42 -14.45 -1.14 -2.18
C THR A 42 -13.21 -2.03 -2.29
N TRP A 43 -12.54 -2.25 -1.16
CA TRP A 43 -11.38 -3.12 -1.05
C TRP A 43 -11.83 -4.58 -0.95
N ARG A 44 -11.10 -5.50 -1.60
CA ARG A 44 -11.38 -6.92 -1.47
C ARG A 44 -11.00 -7.41 -0.06
N PRO A 45 -11.63 -8.47 0.49
CA PRO A 45 -11.36 -8.94 1.85
C PRO A 45 -9.91 -9.38 2.13
N SER A 46 -9.13 -9.72 1.08
CA SER A 46 -7.71 -10.06 1.22
C SER A 46 -6.78 -8.84 1.32
N ILE A 47 -7.32 -7.63 1.26
CA ILE A 47 -6.63 -6.39 1.61
C ILE A 47 -7.04 -5.99 3.03
N VAL A 48 -6.06 -5.92 3.92
CA VAL A 48 -6.26 -5.64 5.35
C VAL A 48 -5.58 -4.33 5.71
N PHE A 49 -6.27 -3.48 6.45
CA PHE A 49 -5.72 -2.25 7.00
C PHE A 49 -5.31 -2.46 8.45
N LYS A 50 -4.07 -2.07 8.79
CA LYS A 50 -3.56 -2.18 10.16
C LYS A 50 -2.76 -0.93 10.50
N ARG A 51 -3.33 -0.08 11.38
CA ARG A 51 -2.71 1.17 11.82
C ARG A 51 -2.35 2.05 10.61
N ASP A 52 -1.08 2.07 10.22
CA ASP A 52 -0.49 2.84 9.14
C ASP A 52 -0.14 2.02 7.89
N THR A 53 -0.50 0.74 7.85
CA THR A 53 -0.16 -0.16 6.75
C THR A 53 -1.38 -0.74 6.05
N LEU A 54 -1.21 -0.96 4.75
CA LEU A 54 -2.12 -1.72 3.89
C LEU A 54 -1.42 -3.04 3.53
N LEU A 55 -1.99 -4.16 3.98
CA LEU A 55 -1.51 -5.50 3.70
C LEU A 55 -2.35 -6.14 2.58
N ILE A 56 -1.70 -6.42 1.46
CA ILE A 56 -2.21 -7.27 0.38
C ILE A 56 -1.78 -8.70 0.70
N ARG A 57 -2.69 -9.57 1.16
CA ARG A 57 -2.34 -10.95 1.53
C ARG A 57 -1.87 -11.79 0.35
N GLU A 58 -2.46 -11.55 -0.82
CA GLU A 58 -2.15 -12.24 -2.07
C GLU A 58 -2.19 -11.21 -3.21
N VAL A 59 -1.01 -10.90 -3.73
CA VAL A 59 -0.80 -9.89 -4.79
C VAL A 59 -1.24 -10.44 -6.14
N ARG A 60 -1.94 -9.60 -6.89
CA ARG A 60 -2.48 -9.85 -8.22
C ARG A 60 -2.02 -8.78 -9.20
N GLU A 61 -2.15 -9.02 -10.50
CA GLU A 61 -1.79 -8.01 -11.52
C GLU A 61 -2.65 -6.74 -11.39
N ASP A 62 -3.92 -6.88 -11.01
CA ASP A 62 -4.81 -5.73 -10.77
C ASP A 62 -4.41 -4.90 -9.55
N ASP A 63 -3.44 -5.36 -8.75
CA ASP A 63 -2.86 -4.58 -7.65
C ASP A 63 -1.86 -3.52 -8.11
N ILE A 64 -1.38 -3.57 -9.36
CA ILE A 64 -0.54 -2.51 -9.92
C ILE A 64 -1.26 -1.16 -9.79
N GLY A 65 -0.48 -0.10 -9.51
CA GLY A 65 -0.98 1.27 -9.50
C GLY A 65 -0.52 2.11 -8.31
N ASN A 66 -1.14 3.27 -8.17
CA ASN A 66 -0.84 4.27 -7.15
C ASN A 66 -1.75 4.09 -5.94
N TYR A 67 -1.13 3.86 -4.79
CA TYR A 67 -1.78 3.81 -3.48
C TYR A 67 -1.49 5.09 -2.74
N THR A 68 -2.53 5.82 -2.35
CA THR A 68 -2.39 7.05 -1.58
C THR A 68 -2.99 6.86 -0.20
N CYS A 69 -2.21 7.07 0.86
CA CYS A 69 -2.73 7.20 2.20
C CYS A 69 -2.95 8.69 2.53
N GLU A 70 -4.00 8.96 3.30
CA GLU A 70 -4.36 10.28 3.81
C GLU A 70 -4.54 10.22 5.32
N LEU A 71 -3.83 11.08 6.03
CA LEU A 71 -3.90 11.26 7.47
C LEU A 71 -4.37 12.68 7.79
N LYS A 72 -5.31 12.80 8.72
CA LYS A 72 -5.75 14.09 9.27
C LYS A 72 -5.08 14.33 10.62
N TYR A 73 -4.37 15.44 10.76
CA TYR A 73 -3.69 15.82 12.00
C TYR A 73 -3.80 17.33 12.24
N GLY A 74 -4.38 17.74 13.37
CA GLY A 74 -4.44 19.15 13.78
C GLY A 74 -5.12 20.09 12.76
N GLY A 75 -6.09 19.59 11.97
CA GLY A 75 -6.73 20.35 10.89
C GLY A 75 -5.98 20.34 9.55
N PHE A 76 -4.77 19.80 9.51
CA PHE A 76 -4.00 19.57 8.29
C PHE A 76 -4.25 18.17 7.72
N VAL A 77 -4.01 18.04 6.43
CA VAL A 77 -4.11 16.77 5.70
C VAL A 77 -2.74 16.41 5.14
N VAL A 78 -2.21 15.28 5.57
CA VAL A 78 -0.95 14.72 5.09
C VAL A 78 -1.25 13.57 4.13
N ARG A 79 -0.66 13.60 2.93
CA ARG A 79 -0.81 12.53 1.94
C ARG A 79 0.53 11.96 1.52
N ARG A 80 0.58 10.65 1.30
CA ARG A 80 1.74 9.95 0.74
C ARG A 80 1.26 8.99 -0.32
N THR A 81 1.99 8.94 -1.43
CA THR A 81 1.65 8.07 -2.56
C THR A 81 2.78 7.11 -2.84
N THR A 82 2.45 5.83 -2.91
CA THR A 82 3.33 4.75 -3.31
C THR A 82 2.83 4.15 -4.62
N GLU A 83 3.68 4.12 -5.63
CA GLU A 83 3.44 3.35 -6.85
C GLU A 83 3.90 1.91 -6.64
N LEU A 84 2.97 0.99 -6.83
CA LEU A 84 3.21 -0.44 -6.75
C LEU A 84 3.33 -1.02 -8.16
N THR A 85 4.45 -1.68 -8.40
CA THR A 85 4.66 -2.54 -9.56
C THR A 85 4.67 -4.00 -9.13
N VAL A 86 4.16 -4.88 -10.00
CA VAL A 86 4.05 -6.31 -9.70
C VAL A 86 4.95 -7.08 -10.67
N THR A 87 5.72 -8.04 -10.15
CA THR A 87 6.61 -8.90 -10.93
C THR A 87 6.23 -10.37 -10.78
N ASP A 88 6.33 -11.14 -11.86
CA ASP A 88 6.21 -12.60 -11.83
C ASP A 88 7.58 -13.24 -11.53
N THR A 89 7.66 -14.09 -10.50
CA THR A 89 8.86 -14.87 -10.19
C THR A 89 9.03 -16.12 -11.06
N LYS A 90 8.00 -16.57 -11.77
CA LYS A 90 8.08 -17.80 -12.60
C LYS A 90 9.05 -17.69 -13.78
N LEU A 91 9.45 -16.49 -14.18
CA LEU A 91 10.37 -16.30 -15.32
C LEU A 91 11.87 -16.48 -14.99
N ARG A 92 12.25 -16.82 -13.75
CA ARG A 92 13.67 -17.06 -13.39
C ARG A 92 14.11 -18.54 -13.35
N GLY A 93 13.25 -19.50 -13.69
CA GLY A 93 13.51 -20.91 -13.39
C GLY A 93 13.23 -21.96 -14.47
N THR A 94 12.87 -21.59 -15.71
CA THR A 94 12.70 -22.60 -16.77
C THR A 94 13.81 -22.48 -17.81
N VAL A 95 14.98 -23.04 -17.47
CA VAL A 95 15.89 -23.55 -18.51
C VAL A 95 15.14 -24.69 -19.19
N ARG A 96 14.60 -24.44 -20.39
CA ARG A 96 14.16 -25.53 -21.26
C ARG A 96 15.41 -25.99 -22.01
N ILE A 97 15.77 -27.24 -21.73
CA ILE A 97 16.81 -28.05 -22.38
C ILE A 97 16.60 -28.03 -23.89
#